data_AF-A0A024FKL6-F1
#
_entry.id   AF-A0A024FKL6-F1
#
_cell.length_a   1.000
_cell.length_b   1.000
_cell.length_c   1.000
_cell.angle_alpha   90.00
_cell.angle_beta   90.00
_cell.angle_gamma   90.00
#
_symmetry.space_group_name_H-M   'P 1'
#
loop_
_entity.id
_entity.type
_entity.pdbx_description
1 polymer ?
#
loop_
_entity_poly.entity_id
_entity_poly.type
_entity_poly.pdbx_seq_one_letter_code
_entity_poly.pdbx_strand_id
1 'polypeptide(L)'
;MKQILIICISLALFSCQKKVNHSGYDKIKIDSNLDSPLFKSTESMLNPLTIKTKYGYDGLEDSTQYQIKSNILVNDDPFRTIRFTDLKQISSDTLEVNIYETNSMYYHELKIIIINKTFKVLYDFNMSGPIIEPKIKTIKQELILKSIPKKTSDSLNGYINYLAKCESDCNGEIKINGYFKAKLE
;
A
#
# COMPACT_ATOMS: atom_id res chain seq x y z
N MET A 1 20.51 -57.14 -4.92
CA MET A 1 20.39 -55.84 -5.63
C MET A 1 19.14 -55.07 -5.15
N LYS A 2 19.09 -54.59 -3.90
CA LYS A 2 17.94 -53.81 -3.38
C LYS A 2 18.32 -52.56 -2.57
N GLN A 3 19.61 -52.32 -2.31
CA GLN A 3 20.05 -51.23 -1.43
C GLN A 3 20.60 -49.99 -2.18
N ILE A 4 20.86 -50.07 -3.48
CA ILE A 4 21.43 -48.95 -4.25
C ILE A 4 20.34 -47.98 -4.72
N LEU A 5 19.07 -48.42 -4.81
CA LEU A 5 17.99 -47.58 -5.37
C LEU A 5 17.50 -46.47 -4.43
N ILE A 6 17.79 -46.57 -3.13
CA ILE A 6 17.25 -45.63 -2.12
C ILE A 6 18.10 -44.35 -2.02
N ILE A 7 19.36 -44.38 -2.46
CA ILE A 7 20.28 -43.23 -2.36
C ILE A 7 20.09 -42.23 -3.51
N CYS A 8 19.60 -42.67 -4.68
CA CYS A 8 19.36 -41.76 -5.81
C CYS A 8 18.08 -40.92 -5.68
N ILE A 9 17.11 -41.33 -4.85
CA ILE A 9 15.83 -40.60 -4.70
C ILE A 9 15.96 -39.44 -3.71
N SER A 10 16.88 -39.51 -2.74
CA SER A 10 17.11 -38.45 -1.75
C SER A 10 17.96 -37.27 -2.27
N LEU A 11 18.66 -37.42 -3.38
CA LEU A 11 19.43 -36.34 -4.02
C LEU A 11 18.60 -35.48 -4.99
N ALA A 12 17.41 -35.92 -5.38
CA ALA A 12 16.54 -35.16 -6.30
C ALA A 12 15.65 -34.11 -5.61
N LEU A 13 15.63 -34.08 -4.27
CA LEU A 13 14.81 -33.13 -3.50
C LEU A 13 15.55 -31.85 -3.10
N PHE A 14 16.85 -31.75 -3.38
CA PHE A 14 17.59 -30.51 -3.16
C PHE A 14 17.63 -29.66 -4.44
N SER A 15 16.89 -28.55 -4.36
CA SER A 15 17.15 -27.32 -5.10
C SER A 15 16.69 -27.28 -6.57
N CYS A 16 15.39 -27.44 -6.76
CA CYS A 16 14.68 -26.58 -7.70
C CYS A 16 13.95 -25.48 -6.91
N GLN A 17 14.69 -24.70 -6.11
CA GLN A 17 14.21 -23.37 -5.73
C GLN A 17 14.21 -22.56 -7.03
N LYS A 18 13.08 -22.57 -7.74
CA LYS A 18 12.82 -21.58 -8.78
C LYS A 18 13.07 -20.22 -8.13
N LYS A 19 14.18 -19.57 -8.48
CA LYS A 19 14.32 -18.13 -8.25
C LYS A 19 13.14 -17.51 -8.99
N VAL A 20 12.10 -17.17 -8.23
CA VAL A 20 11.01 -16.36 -8.74
C VAL A 20 11.67 -15.06 -9.15
N ASN A 21 11.80 -14.86 -10.46
CA ASN A 21 12.40 -13.66 -11.00
C ASN A 21 11.36 -12.56 -10.80
N HIS A 22 11.44 -11.87 -9.65
CA HIS A 22 10.53 -10.81 -9.26
C HIS A 22 10.82 -9.52 -10.06
N SER A 23 10.75 -9.59 -11.40
CA SER A 23 10.84 -8.40 -12.22
C SER A 23 9.73 -7.41 -11.80
N GLY A 24 10.14 -6.21 -11.39
CA GLY A 24 9.23 -5.16 -10.89
C GLY A 24 9.04 -5.12 -9.36
N TYR A 25 9.77 -5.93 -8.59
CA TYR A 25 9.85 -5.77 -7.13
C TYR A 25 11.18 -5.14 -6.72
N ASP A 26 11.12 -4.24 -5.76
CA ASP A 26 12.30 -3.63 -5.13
C ASP A 26 12.49 -4.12 -3.69
N LYS A 27 13.69 -3.91 -3.15
CA LYS A 27 14.00 -4.28 -1.76
C LYS A 27 13.43 -3.25 -0.80
N ILE A 28 12.84 -3.74 0.28
CA ILE A 28 12.39 -2.89 1.38
C ILE A 28 13.60 -2.42 2.17
N LYS A 29 13.62 -1.13 2.54
CA LYS A 29 14.56 -0.60 3.53
C LYS A 29 13.91 -0.66 4.91
N ILE A 30 14.61 -1.23 5.89
CA ILE A 30 14.20 -1.20 7.29
C ILE A 30 14.99 -0.13 8.02
N ASP A 31 14.30 0.77 8.71
CA ASP A 31 14.88 1.83 9.52
C ASP A 31 14.12 1.98 10.84
N SER A 32 14.69 1.44 11.92
CA SER A 32 14.06 1.50 13.26
C SER A 32 13.90 2.93 13.79
N ASN A 33 14.67 3.88 13.25
CA ASN A 33 14.64 5.28 13.64
C ASN A 33 13.69 6.11 12.78
N LEU A 34 12.94 5.49 11.85
CA LEU A 34 11.90 6.15 11.09
C LEU A 34 10.90 6.81 12.07
N ASP A 35 10.80 8.13 11.99
CA ASP A 35 9.93 8.96 12.83
C ASP A 35 9.12 9.92 11.97
N SER A 36 7.89 10.16 12.40
CA SER A 36 6.95 11.07 11.77
C SER A 36 5.87 11.44 12.77
N PRO A 37 5.43 12.72 12.85
CA PRO A 37 4.30 13.11 13.68
C PRO A 37 3.03 12.29 13.40
N LEU A 38 2.84 11.87 12.14
CA LEU A 38 1.71 11.03 11.73
C LEU A 38 1.60 9.76 12.56
N PHE A 39 2.72 9.10 12.88
CA PHE A 39 2.71 7.80 13.57
C PHE A 39 2.02 7.89 14.95
N LYS A 40 2.15 9.04 15.62
CA LYS A 40 1.55 9.31 16.93
C LYS A 40 0.19 10.01 16.84
N SER A 41 -0.18 10.55 15.68
CA SER A 41 -1.42 11.31 15.49
C SER A 41 -2.67 10.48 15.73
N THR A 42 -3.67 11.06 16.39
CA THR A 42 -5.03 10.51 16.48
C THR A 42 -6.03 11.37 15.71
N GLU A 43 -5.53 12.21 14.81
CA GLU A 43 -6.36 13.08 13.98
C GLU A 43 -7.37 12.25 13.18
N SER A 44 -8.59 12.75 13.12
CA SER A 44 -9.68 12.15 12.40
C SER A 44 -10.38 13.19 11.55
N MET A 45 -11.06 12.73 10.52
CA MET A 45 -11.94 13.56 9.71
C MET A 45 -13.30 12.89 9.56
N LEU A 46 -14.34 13.69 9.35
CA LEU A 46 -15.63 13.16 8.94
C LEU A 46 -15.50 12.58 7.55
N ASN A 47 -16.31 11.55 7.25
CA ASN A 47 -16.42 11.04 5.89
C ASN A 47 -16.73 12.23 4.95
N PRO A 48 -15.92 12.46 3.89
CA PRO A 48 -16.13 13.57 2.98
C PRO A 48 -17.46 13.48 2.22
N LEU A 49 -18.13 12.32 2.23
CA LEU A 49 -19.46 12.12 1.63
C LEU A 49 -20.63 12.50 2.57
N THR A 50 -20.36 12.87 3.83
CA THR A 50 -21.41 13.24 4.78
C THR A 50 -21.82 14.70 4.64
N ILE A 51 -23.04 14.96 4.15
CA ILE A 51 -23.59 16.33 4.03
C ILE A 51 -24.15 16.79 5.37
N LYS A 52 -23.71 17.96 5.86
CA LYS A 52 -24.30 18.62 7.04
C LYS A 52 -25.64 19.24 6.69
N THR A 53 -26.69 18.84 7.39
CA THR A 53 -28.07 19.35 7.25
C THR A 53 -28.49 20.15 8.50
N LYS A 54 -29.62 20.86 8.42
CA LYS A 54 -30.22 21.56 9.57
C LYS A 54 -30.65 20.64 10.72
N TYR A 55 -30.68 19.32 10.50
CA TYR A 55 -31.04 18.31 11.48
C TYR A 55 -29.87 17.40 11.90
N GLY A 56 -28.64 17.71 11.47
CA GLY A 56 -27.45 16.90 11.73
C GLY A 56 -26.68 16.60 10.46
N TYR A 57 -26.43 15.32 10.18
CA TYR A 57 -25.87 14.85 8.93
C TYR A 57 -26.95 14.07 8.17
N ASP A 58 -26.93 14.09 6.82
CA ASP A 58 -27.95 13.47 5.97
C ASP A 58 -28.14 11.98 6.28
N GLY A 59 -29.17 11.66 7.09
CA GLY A 59 -29.97 10.42 7.09
C GLY A 59 -29.27 9.05 7.22
N LEU A 60 -27.95 9.01 7.24
CA LEU A 60 -27.13 7.80 7.28
C LEU A 60 -26.86 7.45 8.75
N GLU A 61 -26.99 6.16 9.10
CA GLU A 61 -26.52 5.70 10.40
C GLU A 61 -25.00 5.93 10.53
N ASP A 62 -24.67 6.63 11.60
CA ASP A 62 -23.38 6.90 12.22
C ASP A 62 -22.39 7.89 11.57
N SER A 63 -22.27 9.05 12.22
CA SER A 63 -21.14 9.43 13.13
C SER A 63 -19.70 8.97 12.81
N THR A 64 -19.39 8.53 11.60
CA THR A 64 -18.14 7.89 11.19
C THR A 64 -16.98 8.90 11.04
N GLN A 65 -16.33 9.23 12.15
CA GLN A 65 -14.99 9.82 12.12
C GLN A 65 -13.98 8.77 11.65
N TYR A 66 -13.31 9.03 10.53
CA TYR A 66 -12.23 8.18 10.02
C TYR A 66 -10.89 8.72 10.51
N GLN A 67 -10.10 7.86 11.15
CA GLN A 67 -8.76 8.24 11.57
C GLN A 67 -7.86 8.44 10.33
N ILE A 68 -7.15 9.56 10.29
CA ILE A 68 -6.14 9.83 9.27
C ILE A 68 -4.93 8.93 9.57
N LYS A 69 -4.61 8.08 8.60
CA LYS A 69 -3.57 7.05 8.69
C LYS A 69 -2.43 7.27 7.71
N SER A 70 -2.57 8.19 6.76
CA SER A 70 -1.51 8.61 5.84
C SER A 70 -1.55 10.11 5.58
N ASN A 71 -0.40 10.67 5.21
CA ASN A 71 -0.27 12.04 4.71
C ASN A 71 0.41 12.04 3.34
N ILE A 72 0.07 11.04 2.52
CA ILE A 72 0.69 10.84 1.21
C ILE A 72 0.16 11.88 0.24
N LEU A 73 1.05 12.50 -0.52
CA LEU A 73 0.71 13.48 -1.55
C LEU A 73 0.87 12.87 -2.94
N VAL A 74 -0.06 13.23 -3.84
CA VAL A 74 0.06 12.95 -5.27
C VAL A 74 0.53 14.23 -5.97
N ASN A 75 1.62 14.13 -6.73
CA ASN A 75 2.25 15.23 -7.49
C ASN A 75 2.60 16.46 -6.66
N ASP A 76 2.97 16.25 -5.40
CA ASP A 76 3.27 17.31 -4.43
C ASP A 76 2.12 18.34 -4.28
N ASP A 77 0.90 17.92 -4.62
CA ASP A 77 -0.31 18.74 -4.54
C ASP A 77 -0.96 18.54 -3.16
N PRO A 78 -0.99 19.56 -2.28
CA PRO A 78 -1.57 19.44 -0.94
C PRO A 78 -3.07 19.16 -0.98
N PHE A 79 -3.76 19.47 -2.08
CA PHE A 79 -5.18 19.14 -2.24
C PHE A 79 -5.40 17.67 -2.60
N ARG A 80 -4.37 16.98 -3.12
CA ARG A 80 -4.40 15.55 -3.47
C ARG A 80 -3.66 14.72 -2.43
N THR A 81 -4.16 14.77 -1.20
CA THR A 81 -3.66 13.93 -0.11
C THR A 81 -4.42 12.61 -0.09
N ILE A 82 -3.72 11.48 0.05
CA ILE A 82 -4.26 10.14 0.30
C ILE A 82 -4.17 9.87 1.80
N ARG A 83 -5.31 9.69 2.46
CA ARG A 83 -5.43 9.83 3.94
C ARG A 83 -5.67 8.53 4.71
N PHE A 84 -6.14 7.48 4.04
CA PHE A 84 -6.54 6.24 4.71
C PHE A 84 -5.58 5.12 4.38
N THR A 85 -5.45 4.16 5.29
CA THR A 85 -4.56 3.01 5.11
C THR A 85 -5.09 1.79 5.84
N ASP A 86 -5.18 0.69 5.12
CA ASP A 86 -5.53 -0.63 5.65
C ASP A 86 -4.41 -1.63 5.38
N LEU A 87 -4.26 -2.61 6.26
CA LEU A 87 -3.19 -3.60 6.21
C LEU A 87 -3.77 -4.98 6.48
N LYS A 88 -3.53 -5.89 5.53
CA LYS A 88 -3.98 -7.28 5.60
C LYS A 88 -2.82 -8.23 5.40
N GLN A 89 -2.87 -9.37 6.09
CA GLN A 89 -2.00 -10.50 5.82
C GLN A 89 -2.70 -11.43 4.82
N ILE A 90 -2.09 -11.60 3.64
CA ILE A 90 -2.63 -12.46 2.59
C ILE A 90 -2.11 -13.90 2.75
N SER A 91 -0.86 -14.04 3.19
CA SER A 91 -0.21 -15.31 3.50
C SER A 91 0.84 -15.11 4.60
N SER A 92 1.50 -16.18 5.03
CA SER A 92 2.55 -16.10 6.06
C SER A 92 3.72 -15.17 5.71
N ASP A 93 3.96 -14.94 4.41
CA ASP A 93 5.05 -14.13 3.89
C ASP A 93 4.60 -12.89 3.10
N THR A 94 3.28 -12.71 2.91
CA THR A 94 2.71 -11.63 2.10
C THR A 94 1.80 -10.72 2.90
N LEU A 95 2.13 -9.42 2.87
CA LEU A 95 1.29 -8.34 3.38
C LEU A 95 0.79 -7.47 2.22
N GLU A 96 -0.46 -7.03 2.32
CA GLU A 96 -1.05 -6.05 1.42
C GLU A 96 -1.36 -4.77 2.21
N VAL A 97 -0.78 -3.64 1.78
CA VAL A 97 -1.10 -2.31 2.29
C VAL A 97 -1.92 -1.59 1.23
N ASN A 98 -3.14 -1.18 1.58
CA ASN A 98 -3.97 -0.36 0.70
C ASN A 98 -4.04 1.05 1.27
N ILE A 99 -3.60 2.03 0.50
CA ILE A 99 -3.59 3.44 0.89
C ILE A 99 -4.48 4.19 -0.09
N TYR A 100 -5.54 4.82 0.40
CA TYR A 100 -6.60 5.37 -0.45
C TYR A 100 -7.17 6.69 0.09
N GLU A 101 -7.84 7.40 -0.81
CA GLU A 101 -8.67 8.57 -0.50
C GLU A 101 -10.14 8.18 -0.62
N THR A 102 -11.04 8.77 0.17
CA THR A 102 -12.48 8.46 0.12
C THR A 102 -13.29 9.48 -0.67
N ASN A 103 -12.73 10.69 -0.92
CA ASN A 103 -13.37 11.65 -1.79
C ASN A 103 -13.41 11.15 -3.24
N SER A 104 -14.61 10.87 -3.74
CA SER A 104 -14.84 10.30 -5.07
C SER A 104 -14.31 11.17 -6.22
N MET A 105 -14.15 12.48 -6.04
CA MET A 105 -13.54 13.37 -7.04
C MET A 105 -12.02 13.18 -7.15
N TYR A 106 -11.37 12.67 -6.11
CA TYR A 106 -9.93 12.52 -5.99
C TYR A 106 -9.53 11.12 -5.52
N TYR A 107 -10.40 10.12 -5.77
CA TYR A 107 -10.17 8.78 -5.29
C TYR A 107 -8.99 8.17 -6.05
N HIS A 108 -7.92 7.98 -5.30
CA HIS A 108 -6.67 7.37 -5.73
C HIS A 108 -6.41 6.18 -4.83
N GLU A 109 -5.96 5.08 -5.40
CA GLU A 109 -5.64 3.88 -4.62
C GLU A 109 -4.21 3.43 -4.92
N LEU A 110 -3.43 3.33 -3.85
CA LEU A 110 -2.07 2.85 -3.86
C LEU A 110 -2.03 1.52 -3.09
N LYS A 111 -1.70 0.45 -3.80
CA LYS A 111 -1.53 -0.87 -3.22
C LYS A 111 -0.05 -1.23 -3.16
N ILE A 112 0.44 -1.52 -1.96
CA ILE A 112 1.80 -1.99 -1.72
C ILE A 112 1.73 -3.47 -1.35
N ILE A 113 2.26 -4.31 -2.22
CA ILE A 113 2.37 -5.76 -1.98
C ILE A 113 3.77 -6.02 -1.46
N ILE A 114 3.88 -6.48 -0.21
CA ILE A 114 5.13 -6.84 0.45
C ILE A 114 5.22 -8.36 0.50
N ILE A 115 6.26 -8.93 -0.11
CA ILE A 115 6.57 -10.36 -0.04
C ILE A 115 7.95 -10.49 0.59
N ASN A 116 8.01 -11.02 1.81
CA ASN A 116 9.22 -11.17 2.61
C ASN A 116 10.01 -9.83 2.77
N LYS A 117 11.10 -9.64 2.01
CA LYS A 117 11.94 -8.41 2.05
C LYS A 117 11.86 -7.58 0.78
N THR A 118 10.90 -7.89 -0.09
CA THR A 118 10.69 -7.21 -1.36
C THR A 118 9.28 -6.65 -1.43
N PHE A 119 9.08 -5.62 -2.24
CA PHE A 119 7.76 -5.01 -2.42
C PHE A 119 7.55 -4.57 -3.87
N LYS A 120 6.29 -4.39 -4.23
CA LYS A 120 5.87 -3.72 -5.46
C LYS A 120 4.72 -2.78 -5.16
N VAL A 121 4.70 -1.66 -5.85
CA VAL A 121 3.60 -0.70 -5.82
C VAL A 121 2.73 -0.85 -7.06
N LEU A 122 1.42 -0.86 -6.83
CA LEU A 122 0.39 -0.70 -7.84
C LEU A 122 -0.37 0.58 -7.53
N TYR A 123 -0.71 1.34 -8.56
CA TYR A 123 -1.42 2.60 -8.42
C TYR A 123 -2.56 2.64 -9.41
N ASP A 124 -3.73 3.03 -8.92
CA ASP A 124 -4.96 3.06 -9.69
C ASP A 124 -5.68 4.41 -9.57
N PHE A 125 -6.28 4.85 -10.69
CA PHE A 125 -7.08 6.06 -10.77
C PHE A 125 -8.55 5.68 -10.73
N ASN A 126 -9.09 5.49 -9.53
CA ASN A 126 -10.51 5.18 -9.37
C ASN A 126 -11.31 6.46 -9.07
N MET A 127 -11.07 7.52 -9.86
CA MET A 127 -11.75 8.82 -9.75
C MET A 127 -13.12 8.78 -10.41
N SER A 128 -14.05 9.63 -9.95
CA SER A 128 -15.35 9.80 -10.60
C SER A 128 -15.19 10.41 -12.00
N GLY A 129 -15.86 9.83 -12.99
CA GLY A 129 -15.82 10.32 -14.37
C GLY A 129 -15.96 9.20 -15.40
N PRO A 130 -15.67 9.48 -16.68
CA PRO A 130 -15.51 8.44 -17.68
C PRO A 130 -14.46 7.41 -17.25
N ILE A 131 -14.70 6.14 -17.58
CA ILE A 131 -13.74 5.08 -17.34
C ILE A 131 -12.46 5.41 -18.10
N ILE A 132 -11.34 5.43 -17.39
CA ILE A 132 -9.99 5.53 -17.96
C ILE A 132 -9.26 4.22 -17.69
N GLU A 133 -8.46 3.74 -18.64
CA GLU A 133 -7.61 2.57 -18.47
C GLU A 133 -6.12 2.98 -18.53
N PRO A 134 -5.63 3.69 -17.50
CA PRO A 134 -4.32 4.31 -17.54
C PRO A 134 -3.22 3.24 -17.58
N LYS A 135 -2.37 3.32 -18.60
CA LYS A 135 -1.17 2.48 -18.66
C LYS A 135 -0.03 3.21 -17.97
N ILE A 136 0.40 2.69 -16.83
CA ILE A 136 1.40 3.35 -15.97
C ILE A 136 2.69 2.55 -15.97
N LYS A 137 3.81 3.23 -16.25
CA LYS A 137 5.15 2.67 -16.13
C LYS A 137 5.85 3.21 -14.90
N THR A 138 6.12 2.32 -13.94
CA THR A 138 6.95 2.63 -12.77
C THR A 138 8.37 3.00 -13.21
N ILE A 139 8.86 4.14 -12.73
CA ILE A 139 10.24 4.62 -12.93
C ILE A 139 11.08 4.32 -11.69
N LYS A 140 10.55 4.65 -10.51
CA LYS A 140 11.20 4.42 -9.22
C LYS A 140 10.15 4.08 -8.17
N GLN A 141 10.47 3.16 -7.27
CA GLN A 141 9.71 2.94 -6.05
C GLN A 141 10.68 2.69 -4.89
N GLU A 142 10.37 3.25 -3.73
CA GLU A 142 11.18 3.15 -2.52
C GLU A 142 10.24 3.05 -1.32
N LEU A 143 10.40 1.99 -0.53
CA LEU A 143 9.63 1.74 0.68
C LEU A 143 10.57 1.62 1.87
N ILE A 144 10.35 2.50 2.86
CA ILE A 144 11.06 2.48 4.13
C ILE A 144 10.06 2.09 5.21
N LEU A 145 10.33 1.01 5.93
CA LEU A 145 9.49 0.56 7.04
C LEU A 145 10.25 0.67 8.35
N LYS A 146 9.54 1.02 9.42
CA LYS A 146 10.09 0.96 10.78
C LYS A 146 10.36 -0.48 11.22
N SER A 147 9.42 -1.37 10.92
CA SER A 147 9.48 -2.80 11.17
C SER A 147 8.39 -3.52 10.38
N ILE A 148 8.57 -4.82 10.13
CA ILE A 148 7.52 -5.68 9.57
C ILE A 148 6.69 -6.25 10.73
N PRO A 149 5.35 -6.10 10.74
CA PRO A 149 4.48 -6.64 11.77
C PRO A 149 4.52 -8.18 11.77
N LYS A 150 4.37 -8.80 12.94
CA LYS A 150 4.47 -10.26 13.11
C LYS A 150 3.19 -10.91 13.61
N LYS A 151 2.31 -10.13 14.24
CA LYS A 151 1.03 -10.60 14.78
C LYS A 151 -0.06 -9.54 14.58
N THR A 152 -1.31 -9.97 14.65
CA THR A 152 -2.48 -9.09 14.64
C THR A 152 -2.32 -7.94 15.64
N SER A 153 -2.83 -6.77 15.27
CA SER A 153 -2.70 -5.49 15.97
C SER A 153 -1.31 -4.86 15.99
N ASP A 154 -0.25 -5.55 15.52
CA ASP A 154 1.06 -4.90 15.32
C ASP A 154 0.92 -3.77 14.29
N SER A 155 1.63 -2.68 14.53
CA SER A 155 1.62 -1.53 13.62
C SER A 155 2.70 -1.64 12.54
N LEU A 156 2.30 -1.36 11.31
CA LEU A 156 3.19 -1.08 10.20
C LEU A 156 3.27 0.44 10.06
N ASN A 157 4.47 1.00 10.27
CA ASN A 157 4.75 2.42 10.02
C ASN A 157 5.75 2.52 8.88
N GLY A 158 5.46 3.36 7.89
CA GLY A 158 6.30 3.45 6.71
C GLY A 158 6.30 4.81 6.03
N TYR A 159 7.23 4.94 5.11
CA TYR A 159 7.34 6.02 4.15
C TYR A 159 7.46 5.41 2.75
N ILE A 160 6.69 5.95 1.80
CA ILE A 160 6.75 5.56 0.39
C ILE A 160 7.24 6.75 -0.44
N ASN A 161 8.06 6.44 -1.46
CA ASN A 161 8.36 7.34 -2.55
C ASN A 161 8.24 6.57 -3.86
N TYR A 162 7.23 6.92 -4.65
CA TYR A 162 6.89 6.28 -5.91
C TYR A 162 6.88 7.34 -7.02
N LEU A 163 7.57 7.04 -8.11
CA LEU A 163 7.61 7.82 -9.32
C LEU A 163 7.23 6.92 -10.49
N ALA A 164 6.23 7.34 -11.24
CA ALA A 164 5.82 6.68 -12.47
C ALA A 164 5.52 7.69 -13.57
N LYS A 165 5.38 7.19 -14.79
CA LYS A 165 4.98 7.96 -15.95
C LYS A 165 3.80 7.31 -16.62
N CYS A 166 2.84 8.12 -17.03
CA CYS A 166 1.75 7.66 -17.87
C CYS A 166 2.24 7.33 -19.29
N GLU A 167 1.87 6.17 -19.81
CA GLU A 167 2.10 5.74 -21.19
C GLU A 167 0.86 5.92 -22.08
N SER A 168 -0.35 5.72 -21.56
CA SER A 168 -1.62 5.94 -22.29
C SER A 168 -2.78 6.20 -21.32
N ASP A 169 -3.83 6.86 -21.82
CA ASP A 169 -5.10 7.11 -21.10
C ASP A 169 -4.98 7.91 -19.78
N CYS A 170 -3.85 8.55 -19.58
CA CYS A 170 -3.57 9.55 -18.55
C CYS A 170 -2.47 10.51 -19.07
N ASN A 171 -2.08 11.51 -18.27
CA ASN A 171 -1.04 12.45 -18.66
C ASN A 171 -0.01 12.69 -17.54
N GLY A 172 1.25 12.82 -17.95
CA GLY A 172 2.34 13.32 -17.10
C GLY A 172 3.03 12.29 -16.20
N GLU A 173 3.81 12.82 -15.28
CA GLU A 173 4.43 12.06 -14.19
C GLU A 173 3.45 11.90 -13.02
N ILE A 174 3.61 10.79 -12.31
CA ILE A 174 2.87 10.46 -11.10
C ILE A 174 3.91 10.33 -9.99
N LYS A 175 3.95 11.30 -9.08
CA LYS A 175 4.80 11.33 -7.90
C LYS A 175 3.93 11.07 -6.69
N ILE A 176 4.25 10.06 -5.90
CA ILE A 176 3.51 9.72 -4.70
C ILE A 176 4.51 9.58 -3.57
N ASN A 177 4.41 10.45 -2.57
CA ASN A 177 5.32 10.41 -1.44
C ASN A 177 4.61 10.74 -0.14
N GLY A 178 5.09 10.15 0.96
CA GLY A 178 4.62 10.48 2.29
C GLY A 178 4.63 9.30 3.25
N TYR A 179 4.18 9.57 4.47
CA TYR A 179 4.15 8.60 5.55
C TYR A 179 2.77 7.95 5.65
N PHE A 180 2.78 6.72 6.14
CA PHE A 180 1.56 5.97 6.43
C PHE A 180 1.73 5.11 7.68
N LYS A 181 0.61 4.76 8.29
CA LYS A 181 0.54 3.79 9.37
C LYS A 181 -0.70 2.93 9.25
N ALA A 182 -0.59 1.67 9.63
CA ALA A 182 -1.73 0.78 9.75
C ALA A 182 -1.48 -0.25 10.85
N LYS A 183 -2.55 -0.87 11.33
CA LYS A 183 -2.47 -2.05 12.20
C LYS A 183 -2.80 -3.27 11.37
N LEU A 184 -2.10 -4.36 11.61
CA LEU A 184 -2.41 -5.63 10.98
C LEU A 184 -3.74 -6.15 11.53
N GLU A 185 -4.71 -6.35 10.64
CA GLU A 185 -6.02 -6.96 10.95
C GLU A 185 -5.91 -8.44 11.33
#